data_AF-A0A6J5DYV5-F1
#
_entry.id   AF-A0A6J5DYV5-F1
#
_cell.length_a   1.000
_cell.length_b   1.000
_cell.length_c   1.000
_cell.angle_alpha   90.00
_cell.angle_beta   90.00
_cell.angle_gamma   90.00
#
_symmetry.space_group_name_H-M   'P 1'
#
loop_
_entity.id
_entity.type
_entity.pdbx_description
1 polymer ?
#
loop_
_entity_poly.entity_id
_entity_poly.type
_entity_poly.pdbx_seq_one_letter_code
_entity_poly.pdbx_strand_id
1 'polypeptide(L)'
;MNALSAEDNGLPRGEGFTISPMITMPLGSNDVGVWLSGTIHVGLSDTLDMNVDGIGIVENQLSPEDLRQAREIHSKLCSAATDETSRDFPTNPPAMHYSVTCLNQGALKSYQGKLDELPRDLAFQLFDYRVMALSRYVESGRAIVKLDLAVREVRREKDKFFVSVKFTNNGRYTIRMSTPDVWSRQYGDSLSVWGKAVDGTEKWGIQLAGLALVNKADFNSDTVTLPARGTVVFDFRALPDTKIKRGTYDVNAIAITDLDGDGLAATMARVDFRSDRGKAALVTFDHDYPSTPEERENFEAQKREAMSSQPFYPGSTFIEEGYYRAVSDSGQRSRFVNRFYRNDPVPEVKNMVDGLGQPLHGKHLGWTWEAGPPADVYAFETQCKPGKVCPRTGHWFARIEWDMTTYPPEYDDSLGEIIHCRQGQLMPASRKASGQVRNDVRWEWIGV
;
A
#
# COMPACT_ATOMS: atom_id res chain seq x y z
N MET A 1 -20.49 -14.59 8.93
CA MET A 1 -20.57 -15.40 7.71
C MET A 1 -21.66 -16.43 7.90
N ASN A 2 -22.71 -16.38 7.09
CA ASN A 2 -23.74 -17.43 7.11
C ASN A 2 -23.09 -18.72 6.62
N ALA A 3 -23.29 -19.82 7.36
CA ALA A 3 -22.91 -21.15 6.93
C ALA A 3 -23.56 -21.42 5.57
N LEU A 4 -22.74 -21.38 4.51
CA LEU A 4 -23.14 -21.82 3.19
C LEU A 4 -23.47 -23.31 3.32
N SER A 5 -24.75 -23.66 3.14
CA SER A 5 -25.20 -25.03 3.06
C SER A 5 -24.38 -25.75 1.98
N ALA A 6 -23.69 -26.83 2.37
CA ALA A 6 -22.79 -27.60 1.51
C ALA A 6 -23.46 -28.27 0.28
N GLU A 7 -24.73 -28.00 0.01
CA GLU A 7 -25.51 -28.69 -1.01
C GLU A 7 -25.13 -28.29 -2.46
N ASP A 8 -24.55 -27.10 -2.70
CA ASP A 8 -24.41 -26.55 -4.08
C ASP A 8 -22.98 -26.17 -4.53
N ASN A 9 -21.95 -26.31 -3.67
CA ASN A 9 -20.64 -25.68 -3.93
C ASN A 9 -19.51 -26.60 -4.45
N GLY A 10 -19.80 -27.85 -4.82
CA GLY A 10 -18.77 -28.77 -5.32
C GLY A 10 -17.73 -29.20 -4.27
N LEU A 11 -18.02 -28.98 -2.98
CA LEU A 11 -17.22 -29.49 -1.86
C LEU A 11 -17.40 -31.02 -1.73
N PRO A 12 -16.35 -31.77 -1.33
CA PRO A 12 -16.50 -33.18 -0.99
C PRO A 12 -17.60 -33.36 0.08
N ARG A 13 -18.42 -34.40 -0.06
CA ARG A 13 -19.47 -34.73 0.92
C ARG A 13 -18.94 -35.73 1.95
N GLY A 14 -19.44 -35.65 3.17
CA GLY A 14 -19.18 -36.63 4.23
C GLY A 14 -18.66 -36.01 5.52
N GLU A 15 -18.18 -36.87 6.41
CA GLU A 15 -17.57 -36.46 7.66
C GLU A 15 -16.24 -35.74 7.44
N GLY A 16 -15.97 -34.74 8.26
CA GLY A 16 -14.82 -33.86 8.11
C GLY A 16 -14.85 -32.68 9.05
N PHE A 17 -13.83 -31.83 8.96
CA PHE A 17 -13.75 -30.60 9.72
C PHE A 17 -13.04 -29.51 8.92
N THR A 18 -13.29 -28.25 9.27
CA THR A 18 -12.57 -27.09 8.75
C THR A 18 -12.01 -26.25 9.89
N ILE A 19 -10.92 -25.56 9.63
CA ILE A 19 -10.25 -24.66 10.56
C ILE A 19 -9.93 -23.37 9.84
N SER A 20 -10.39 -22.24 10.38
CA SER A 20 -10.21 -20.93 9.76
C SER A 20 -9.94 -19.87 10.83
N PRO A 21 -8.94 -18.99 10.64
CA PRO A 21 -8.80 -17.77 11.43
C PRO A 21 -10.07 -16.92 11.48
N MET A 22 -10.32 -16.30 12.63
CA MET A 22 -11.27 -15.19 12.72
C MET A 22 -10.66 -14.01 11.98
N ILE A 23 -11.32 -13.56 10.92
CA ILE A 23 -10.87 -12.40 10.15
C ILE A 23 -11.12 -11.15 11.00
N THR A 24 -10.06 -10.59 11.56
CA THR A 24 -10.02 -9.17 11.89
C THR A 24 -9.48 -8.46 10.64
N MET A 25 -10.35 -7.78 9.89
CA MET A 25 -9.96 -6.98 8.71
C MET A 25 -8.68 -6.17 9.02
N PRO A 26 -7.68 -6.12 8.11
CA PRO A 26 -7.90 -5.98 6.66
C PRO A 26 -7.41 -7.12 5.74
N LEU A 27 -6.89 -8.23 6.29
CA LEU A 27 -6.22 -9.28 5.51
C LEU A 27 -7.12 -10.48 5.22
N GLY A 28 -6.73 -11.26 4.21
CA GLY A 28 -7.26 -12.59 3.95
C GLY A 28 -6.90 -13.58 5.04
N SER A 29 -7.38 -14.81 4.90
CA SER A 29 -7.19 -15.85 5.90
C SER A 29 -7.03 -17.20 5.24
N ASN A 30 -5.90 -17.86 5.52
CA ASN A 30 -5.67 -19.22 5.04
C ASN A 30 -6.44 -20.24 5.88
N ASP A 31 -7.23 -21.09 5.23
CA ASP A 31 -8.05 -22.11 5.87
C ASP A 31 -7.64 -23.52 5.43
N VAL A 32 -8.06 -24.50 6.23
CA VAL A 32 -7.86 -25.92 5.94
C VAL A 32 -9.19 -26.63 6.12
N GLY A 33 -9.63 -27.34 5.08
CA GLY A 33 -10.76 -28.24 5.10
C GLY A 33 -10.32 -29.68 4.90
N VAL A 34 -10.80 -30.58 5.76
CA VAL A 34 -10.43 -32.00 5.76
C VAL A 34 -11.68 -32.85 5.67
N TRP A 35 -11.65 -33.84 4.79
CA TRP A 35 -12.68 -34.87 4.67
C TRP A 35 -12.09 -36.24 4.97
N LEU A 36 -12.81 -37.03 5.78
CA LEU A 36 -12.34 -38.34 6.25
C LEU A 36 -12.26 -39.41 5.14
N SER A 37 -12.72 -39.07 3.93
CA SER A 37 -12.45 -39.80 2.69
C SER A 37 -10.98 -39.75 2.27
N GLY A 38 -10.17 -38.88 2.88
CA GLY A 38 -8.75 -38.69 2.56
C GLY A 38 -8.46 -37.40 1.80
N THR A 39 -9.45 -36.57 1.51
CA THR A 39 -9.25 -35.32 0.76
C THR A 39 -8.99 -34.15 1.72
N ILE A 40 -8.06 -33.28 1.33
CA ILE A 40 -7.78 -32.01 2.02
C ILE A 40 -7.85 -30.85 1.02
N HIS A 41 -8.52 -29.77 1.41
CA HIS A 41 -8.46 -28.48 0.73
C HIS A 41 -7.69 -27.50 1.60
N VAL A 42 -6.81 -26.74 0.98
CA VAL A 42 -6.08 -25.63 1.63
C VAL A 42 -6.46 -24.35 0.90
N GLY A 43 -7.16 -23.47 1.61
CA GLY A 43 -7.48 -22.12 1.16
C GLY A 43 -6.28 -21.19 1.40
N LEU A 44 -5.90 -20.48 0.35
CA LEU A 44 -4.77 -19.55 0.31
C LEU A 44 -5.32 -18.18 -0.05
N SER A 45 -5.56 -17.36 0.96
CA SER A 45 -6.13 -16.01 0.82
C SER A 45 -5.18 -14.93 1.33
N ASP A 46 -4.24 -15.27 2.22
CA ASP A 46 -3.10 -14.43 2.63
C ASP A 46 -1.81 -15.14 2.23
N THR A 47 -1.15 -14.65 1.19
CA THR A 47 0.09 -15.25 0.68
C THR A 47 1.26 -14.27 0.60
N LEU A 48 1.13 -13.09 1.21
CA LEU A 48 2.18 -12.06 1.18
C LEU A 48 3.51 -12.57 1.76
N ASP A 49 3.47 -13.33 2.85
CA ASP A 49 4.68 -13.86 3.50
C ASP A 49 4.99 -15.32 3.15
N MET A 50 4.16 -15.94 2.30
CA MET A 50 4.35 -17.31 1.86
C MET A 50 5.25 -17.38 0.61
N ASN A 51 5.92 -18.52 0.41
CA ASN A 51 6.65 -18.80 -0.83
C ASN A 51 5.73 -19.43 -1.88
N VAL A 52 4.59 -18.78 -2.14
CA VAL A 52 3.60 -19.24 -3.12
C VAL A 52 3.18 -18.07 -3.98
N ASP A 53 2.87 -18.37 -5.23
CA ASP A 53 2.41 -17.37 -6.18
C ASP A 53 0.90 -17.21 -6.06
N GLY A 54 0.42 -15.98 -5.96
CA GLY A 54 -1.00 -15.68 -5.98
C GLY A 54 -1.81 -16.29 -4.84
N ILE A 55 -3.11 -16.43 -5.05
CA ILE A 55 -4.10 -16.98 -4.10
C ILE A 55 -4.92 -18.09 -4.75
N GLY A 56 -5.72 -18.81 -3.97
CA GLY A 56 -6.56 -19.88 -4.48
C GLY A 56 -6.97 -20.92 -3.45
N ILE A 57 -7.50 -22.03 -3.95
CA ILE A 57 -7.77 -23.24 -3.19
C ILE A 57 -7.05 -24.37 -3.88
N VAL A 58 -6.23 -25.10 -3.12
CA VAL A 58 -5.53 -26.29 -3.60
C VAL A 58 -6.13 -27.53 -2.94
N GLU A 59 -6.30 -28.58 -3.74
CA GLU A 59 -6.80 -29.88 -3.29
C GLU A 59 -5.67 -30.90 -3.29
N ASN A 60 -5.61 -31.73 -2.25
CA ASN A 60 -4.66 -32.81 -2.14
C ASN A 60 -5.27 -34.05 -1.48
N GLN A 61 -4.50 -35.14 -1.45
CA GLN A 61 -4.84 -36.34 -0.70
C GLN A 61 -3.95 -36.42 0.54
N LEU A 62 -4.58 -36.70 1.68
CA LEU A 62 -3.91 -36.91 2.95
C LEU A 62 -3.02 -38.14 2.89
N SER A 63 -1.82 -38.03 3.45
CA SER A 63 -1.01 -39.20 3.77
C SER A 63 -1.75 -40.13 4.74
N PRO A 64 -1.47 -41.44 4.76
CA PRO A 64 -2.12 -42.36 5.68
C PRO A 64 -2.01 -41.94 7.15
N GLU A 65 -0.88 -41.35 7.53
CA GLU A 65 -0.62 -40.88 8.88
C GLU A 65 -1.41 -39.61 9.21
N ASP A 66 -1.45 -38.64 8.30
CA ASP A 66 -2.22 -37.40 8.51
C ASP A 66 -3.74 -37.66 8.49
N LEU A 67 -4.20 -38.67 7.75
CA LEU A 67 -5.58 -39.13 7.77
C LEU A 67 -5.93 -39.81 9.10
N ARG A 68 -5.02 -40.60 9.67
CA ARG A 68 -5.18 -41.17 11.02
C ARG A 68 -5.31 -40.07 12.06
N GLN A 69 -4.41 -39.09 12.03
CA GLN A 69 -4.47 -37.92 12.91
C GLN A 69 -5.76 -37.10 12.72
N ALA A 70 -6.19 -36.88 11.47
CA ALA A 70 -7.45 -36.20 11.17
C ALA A 70 -8.67 -36.91 11.76
N ARG A 71 -8.72 -38.24 11.69
CA ARG A 71 -9.80 -39.03 12.30
C ARG A 71 -9.84 -38.90 13.82
N GLU A 72 -8.67 -38.87 14.46
CA GLU A 72 -8.57 -38.66 15.91
C GLU A 72 -9.05 -37.26 16.32
N ILE A 73 -8.64 -36.22 15.59
CA ILE A 73 -9.10 -34.85 15.81
C ILE A 73 -10.61 -34.74 15.60
N HIS A 74 -11.12 -35.28 14.49
CA HIS A 74 -12.55 -35.28 14.17
C HIS A 74 -13.40 -35.93 15.26
N SER A 75 -13.01 -37.11 15.75
CA SER A 75 -13.70 -37.81 16.83
C SER A 75 -13.77 -36.98 18.12
N LYS A 76 -12.66 -36.33 18.49
CA LYS A 76 -12.61 -35.43 19.66
C LYS A 76 -13.49 -34.19 19.46
N LEU A 77 -13.49 -33.60 18.26
CA LEU A 77 -14.35 -32.46 17.93
C LEU A 77 -15.84 -32.82 17.99
N CYS A 78 -16.23 -33.97 17.44
CA CYS A 78 -17.62 -34.43 17.50
C CYS A 78 -18.09 -34.69 18.93
N SER A 79 -17.22 -35.26 19.77
CA SER A 79 -17.50 -35.46 21.19
C SER A 79 -17.67 -34.12 21.91
N ALA A 80 -16.73 -33.20 21.70
CA ALA A 80 -16.76 -31.86 22.30
C ALA A 80 -17.93 -31.00 21.82
N ALA A 81 -18.40 -31.19 20.58
CA ALA A 81 -19.56 -30.47 20.05
C ALA A 81 -20.89 -30.91 20.68
N THR A 82 -20.93 -32.11 21.29
CA THR A 82 -22.14 -32.67 21.93
C THR A 82 -22.15 -32.55 23.44
N ASP A 83 -21.04 -32.16 24.06
CA ASP A 83 -20.88 -32.08 25.51
C ASP A 83 -20.97 -30.61 25.97
N GLU A 84 -21.97 -30.27 26.78
CA GLU A 84 -22.24 -28.89 27.25
C GLU A 84 -21.33 -28.44 28.41
N THR A 85 -20.35 -29.25 28.80
CA THR A 85 -19.55 -28.99 30.00
C THR A 85 -18.55 -27.85 29.83
N SER A 86 -18.53 -27.00 30.86
CA SER A 86 -17.82 -25.71 30.96
C SER A 86 -16.36 -25.75 30.51
N ARG A 87 -16.01 -24.74 29.72
CA ARG A 87 -14.76 -24.57 28.99
C ARG A 87 -13.75 -23.81 29.84
N ASP A 88 -12.80 -24.52 30.43
CA ASP A 88 -11.65 -23.89 31.11
C ASP A 88 -10.73 -23.28 30.03
N PHE A 89 -10.76 -21.95 29.87
CA PHE A 89 -9.95 -21.28 28.85
C PHE A 89 -8.81 -20.41 29.41
N PRO A 90 -7.62 -20.44 28.77
CA PRO A 90 -6.54 -19.52 29.04
C PRO A 90 -6.92 -18.05 28.83
N THR A 91 -6.16 -17.17 29.50
CA THR A 91 -6.02 -15.77 29.10
C THR A 91 -5.46 -15.72 27.67
N ASN A 92 -6.28 -15.30 26.70
CA ASN A 92 -5.90 -14.95 25.31
C ASN A 92 -5.64 -16.11 24.29
N PRO A 93 -6.65 -16.95 23.99
CA PRO A 93 -6.57 -17.98 22.94
C PRO A 93 -6.52 -17.40 21.51
N PRO A 94 -5.93 -18.12 20.53
CA PRO A 94 -5.88 -17.65 19.16
C PRO A 94 -7.29 -17.56 18.54
N ALA A 95 -7.59 -16.41 17.94
CA ALA A 95 -8.90 -16.11 17.36
C ALA A 95 -9.14 -16.94 16.08
N MET A 96 -9.71 -18.14 16.24
CA MET A 96 -10.00 -19.07 15.15
C MET A 96 -11.36 -19.72 15.35
N HIS A 97 -11.98 -20.13 14.26
CA HIS A 97 -13.19 -20.96 14.21
C HIS A 97 -12.88 -22.35 13.70
N TYR A 98 -13.71 -23.29 14.14
CA TYR A 98 -13.80 -24.62 13.54
C TYR A 98 -15.23 -24.90 13.09
N SER A 99 -15.35 -25.75 12.09
CA SER A 99 -16.59 -26.44 11.75
C SER A 99 -16.31 -27.94 11.70
N VAL A 100 -17.24 -28.76 12.16
CA VAL A 100 -17.11 -30.22 12.10
C VAL A 100 -18.43 -30.84 11.67
N THR A 101 -18.39 -31.80 10.75
CA THR A 101 -19.55 -32.57 10.32
C THR A 101 -19.43 -33.98 10.86
N CYS A 102 -20.36 -34.37 11.73
CA CYS A 102 -20.37 -35.62 12.47
C CYS A 102 -21.55 -36.50 12.04
N LEU A 103 -21.34 -37.81 11.96
CA LEU A 103 -22.45 -38.75 11.83
C LEU A 103 -23.13 -38.98 13.19
N ASN A 104 -24.34 -38.48 13.36
CA ASN A 104 -25.14 -38.65 14.57
C ASN A 104 -26.48 -39.34 14.22
N GLN A 105 -26.72 -40.53 14.78
CA GLN A 105 -27.94 -41.33 14.55
C GLN A 105 -28.23 -41.57 13.05
N GLY A 106 -27.20 -41.78 12.24
CA GLY A 106 -27.33 -42.03 10.79
C GLY A 106 -27.54 -40.77 9.94
N ALA A 107 -27.59 -39.58 10.54
CA ALA A 107 -27.65 -38.30 9.83
C ALA A 107 -26.37 -37.49 10.04
N LEU A 108 -25.90 -36.81 9.00
CA LEU A 108 -24.81 -35.85 9.12
C LEU A 108 -25.32 -34.57 9.78
N LYS A 109 -24.68 -34.15 10.87
CA LYS A 109 -24.93 -32.87 11.54
C LYS A 109 -23.64 -32.05 11.58
N SER A 110 -23.75 -30.78 11.22
CA SER A 110 -22.63 -29.84 11.27
C SER A 110 -22.71 -28.98 12.54
N TYR A 111 -21.56 -28.83 13.19
CA TYR A 111 -21.38 -27.97 14.36
C TYR A 111 -20.29 -26.95 14.05
N GLN A 112 -20.40 -25.77 14.63
CA GLN A 112 -19.40 -24.72 14.52
C GLN A 112 -19.13 -24.14 15.89
N GLY A 113 -17.90 -23.70 16.11
CA GLY A 113 -17.50 -23.08 17.36
C GLY A 113 -16.23 -22.28 17.18
N LYS A 114 -15.78 -21.66 18.26
CA LYS A 114 -14.46 -21.04 18.30
C LYS A 114 -13.43 -22.03 18.83
N LEU A 115 -12.16 -21.82 18.51
CA LEU A 115 -11.10 -22.63 19.14
C LEU A 115 -11.00 -22.34 20.63
N ASP A 116 -11.42 -21.14 21.06
CA ASP A 116 -11.52 -20.75 22.47
C ASP A 116 -12.68 -21.39 23.25
N GLU A 117 -13.29 -22.41 22.64
CA GLU A 117 -14.41 -23.14 23.17
C GLU A 117 -14.15 -24.64 23.30
N LEU A 118 -12.96 -25.11 22.90
CA LEU A 118 -12.54 -26.51 22.93
C LEU A 118 -11.64 -26.83 24.13
N PRO A 119 -11.54 -28.08 24.60
CA PRO A 119 -10.47 -28.45 25.54
C PRO A 119 -9.09 -28.01 25.02
N ARG A 120 -8.25 -27.46 25.89
CA ARG A 120 -6.94 -26.86 25.53
C ARG A 120 -6.12 -27.74 24.59
N ASP A 121 -5.96 -29.02 24.93
CA ASP A 121 -5.15 -29.96 24.14
C ASP A 121 -5.72 -30.19 22.74
N LEU A 122 -7.05 -30.15 22.60
CA LEU A 122 -7.73 -30.27 21.30
C LEU A 122 -7.54 -29.01 20.47
N ALA A 123 -7.64 -27.83 21.07
CA ALA A 123 -7.40 -26.56 20.39
C ALA A 123 -5.97 -26.48 19.82
N PHE A 124 -4.96 -26.87 20.60
CA PHE A 124 -3.56 -26.92 20.11
C PHE A 124 -3.36 -27.98 19.04
N GLN A 125 -3.91 -29.19 19.19
CA GLN A 125 -3.84 -30.23 18.14
C GLN A 125 -4.44 -29.75 16.82
N LEU A 126 -5.56 -29.03 16.88
CA LEU A 126 -6.22 -28.48 15.70
C LEU A 126 -5.37 -27.40 15.03
N PHE A 127 -4.79 -26.49 15.82
CA PHE A 127 -3.88 -25.46 15.33
C PHE A 127 -2.62 -26.05 14.67
N ASP A 128 -1.96 -26.99 15.35
CA ASP A 128 -0.75 -27.65 14.84
C ASP A 128 -1.04 -28.40 13.54
N TYR A 129 -2.20 -29.06 13.46
CA TYR A 129 -2.65 -29.72 12.23
C TYR A 129 -2.81 -28.72 11.08
N ARG A 130 -3.40 -27.54 11.34
CA ARG A 130 -3.52 -26.47 10.31
C ARG A 130 -2.15 -26.01 9.82
N VAL A 131 -1.22 -25.72 10.73
CA VAL A 131 0.14 -25.27 10.38
C VAL A 131 0.88 -26.33 9.54
N MET A 132 0.80 -27.59 9.97
CA MET A 132 1.33 -28.71 9.21
C MET A 132 0.71 -28.79 7.81
N ALA A 133 -0.62 -28.71 7.72
CA ALA A 133 -1.33 -28.84 6.46
C ALA A 133 -0.94 -27.76 5.44
N LEU A 134 -0.85 -26.50 5.89
CA LEU A 134 -0.39 -25.37 5.08
C LEU A 134 1.03 -25.58 4.55
N SER A 135 1.95 -26.11 5.36
CA SER A 135 3.32 -26.35 4.90
C SER A 135 3.44 -27.54 3.95
N ARG A 136 2.66 -28.61 4.16
CA ARG A 136 2.85 -29.89 3.45
C ARG A 136 2.07 -30.01 2.14
N TYR A 137 0.84 -29.50 2.11
CA TYR A 137 -0.09 -29.83 1.03
C TYR A 137 -0.22 -28.73 -0.03
N VAL A 138 0.37 -27.57 0.19
CA VAL A 138 0.27 -26.43 -0.74
C VAL A 138 1.05 -26.65 -2.02
N GLU A 139 2.34 -27.01 -1.93
CA GLU A 139 3.21 -27.13 -3.10
C GLU A 139 2.86 -28.29 -4.02
N SER A 140 2.39 -29.42 -3.45
CA SER A 140 2.03 -30.63 -4.19
C SER A 140 0.55 -30.70 -4.58
N GLY A 141 -0.25 -29.73 -4.14
CA GLY A 141 -1.68 -29.70 -4.33
C GLY A 141 -2.09 -29.38 -5.77
N ARG A 142 -3.24 -29.92 -6.19
CA ARG A 142 -3.88 -29.55 -7.44
C ARG A 142 -4.66 -28.26 -7.24
N ALA A 143 -4.28 -27.20 -7.95
CA ALA A 143 -5.02 -25.95 -7.95
C ALA A 143 -6.45 -26.12 -8.51
N ILE A 144 -7.45 -25.71 -7.72
CA ILE A 144 -8.87 -25.77 -8.05
C ILE A 144 -9.38 -24.36 -8.36
N VAL A 145 -9.17 -23.42 -7.44
CA VAL A 145 -9.30 -21.98 -7.65
C VAL A 145 -7.89 -21.41 -7.62
N LYS A 146 -7.55 -20.51 -8.55
CA LYS A 146 -6.21 -19.92 -8.58
C LYS A 146 -6.23 -18.58 -9.30
N LEU A 147 -5.79 -17.54 -8.62
CA LEU A 147 -5.55 -16.22 -9.21
C LEU A 147 -4.09 -15.84 -9.01
N ASP A 148 -3.43 -15.49 -10.11
CA ASP A 148 -2.04 -15.02 -10.13
C ASP A 148 -1.98 -13.57 -10.55
N LEU A 149 -0.95 -12.88 -10.07
CA LEU A 149 -0.65 -11.48 -10.37
C LEU A 149 0.72 -11.38 -11.02
N ALA A 150 0.86 -10.55 -12.05
CA ALA A 150 2.15 -10.25 -12.65
C ALA A 150 2.22 -8.81 -13.13
N VAL A 151 3.40 -8.21 -13.02
CA VAL A 151 3.72 -6.96 -13.70
C VAL A 151 4.03 -7.30 -15.15
N ARG A 152 3.24 -6.77 -16.08
CA ARG A 152 3.44 -7.00 -17.52
C ARG A 152 4.47 -6.02 -18.07
N GLU A 153 4.36 -4.75 -17.67
CA GLU A 153 5.20 -3.68 -18.20
C GLU A 153 5.24 -2.51 -17.22
N VAL A 154 6.42 -1.92 -17.06
CA VAL A 154 6.59 -0.58 -16.50
C VAL A 154 7.52 0.18 -17.43
N ARG A 155 7.06 1.31 -17.94
CA ARG A 155 7.91 2.20 -18.74
C ARG A 155 7.61 3.65 -18.44
N ARG A 156 8.63 4.47 -18.60
CA ARG A 156 8.51 5.92 -18.48
C ARG A 156 7.75 6.46 -19.70
N GLU A 157 6.74 7.27 -19.45
CA GLU A 157 6.15 8.20 -20.41
C GLU A 157 6.50 9.63 -19.97
N LYS A 158 6.32 10.61 -20.86
CA LYS A 158 6.85 11.98 -20.70
C LYS A 158 6.62 12.59 -19.31
N ASP A 159 5.42 12.44 -18.77
CA ASP A 159 4.97 13.08 -17.54
C ASP A 159 4.68 12.10 -16.39
N LYS A 160 4.56 10.79 -16.68
CA LYS A 160 4.15 9.71 -15.77
C LYS A 160 4.73 8.37 -16.20
N PHE A 161 4.58 7.34 -15.38
CA PHE A 161 4.90 5.96 -15.75
C PHE A 161 3.66 5.26 -16.27
N PHE A 162 3.81 4.59 -17.41
CA PHE A 162 2.85 3.58 -17.85
C PHE A 162 3.14 2.30 -17.08
N VAL A 163 2.10 1.76 -16.43
CA VAL A 163 2.17 0.54 -15.64
C VAL A 163 1.07 -0.40 -16.07
N SER A 164 1.42 -1.62 -16.46
CA SER A 164 0.49 -2.67 -16.89
C SER A 164 0.57 -3.86 -15.96
N VAL A 165 -0.57 -4.24 -15.37
CA VAL A 165 -0.67 -5.34 -14.40
C VAL A 165 -1.64 -6.39 -14.93
N LYS A 166 -1.23 -7.65 -14.89
CA LYS A 166 -2.00 -8.80 -15.39
C LYS A 166 -2.45 -9.69 -14.26
N PHE A 167 -3.74 -9.99 -14.22
CA PHE A 167 -4.31 -11.06 -13.40
C PHE A 167 -4.60 -12.28 -14.28
N THR A 168 -4.28 -13.47 -13.78
CA THR A 168 -4.47 -14.74 -14.50
C THR A 168 -5.23 -15.72 -13.63
N ASN A 169 -6.40 -16.18 -14.09
CA ASN A 169 -7.15 -17.23 -13.41
C ASN A 169 -6.63 -18.60 -13.87
N ASN A 170 -5.71 -19.19 -13.11
CA ASN A 170 -5.19 -20.53 -13.38
C ASN A 170 -6.06 -21.65 -12.77
N GLY A 171 -7.22 -21.30 -12.23
CA GLY A 171 -8.19 -22.22 -11.66
C GLY A 171 -9.15 -22.82 -12.69
N ARG A 172 -10.16 -23.50 -12.17
CA ARG A 172 -11.28 -24.10 -12.92
C ARG A 172 -12.59 -23.36 -12.72
N TYR A 173 -12.64 -22.46 -11.76
CA TYR A 173 -13.83 -21.67 -11.42
C TYR A 173 -13.66 -20.24 -11.91
N THR A 174 -14.78 -19.61 -12.27
CA THR A 174 -14.83 -18.20 -12.58
C THR A 174 -14.59 -17.36 -11.33
N ILE A 175 -13.82 -16.29 -11.47
CA ILE A 175 -13.54 -15.32 -10.39
C ILE A 175 -14.10 -13.96 -10.81
N ARG A 176 -14.76 -13.27 -9.89
CA ARG A 176 -15.29 -11.92 -10.07
C ARG A 176 -14.56 -10.98 -9.12
N MET A 177 -14.20 -9.79 -9.59
CA MET A 177 -13.58 -8.74 -8.77
C MET A 177 -13.92 -7.36 -9.34
N SER A 178 -13.92 -6.35 -8.49
CA SER A 178 -14.06 -4.96 -8.95
C SER A 178 -12.80 -4.53 -9.72
N THR A 179 -12.94 -3.61 -10.67
CA THR A 179 -11.79 -3.03 -11.37
C THR A 179 -10.97 -2.12 -10.43
N PRO A 180 -9.63 -2.08 -10.53
CA PRO A 180 -8.82 -1.39 -9.52
C PRO A 180 -9.01 0.13 -9.40
N ASP A 181 -9.61 0.77 -10.40
CA ASP A 181 -9.95 2.20 -10.37
C ASP A 181 -11.09 2.54 -9.39
N VAL A 182 -11.92 1.56 -9.02
CA VAL A 182 -12.98 1.75 -8.00
C VAL A 182 -12.59 1.20 -6.63
N TRP A 183 -11.37 0.67 -6.47
CA TRP A 183 -10.88 0.17 -5.19
C TRP A 183 -10.66 1.32 -4.21
N SER A 184 -11.08 1.13 -2.96
CA SER A 184 -11.00 2.15 -1.93
C SER A 184 -9.93 1.83 -0.90
N ARG A 185 -8.90 2.67 -0.87
CA ARG A 185 -7.82 2.57 0.13
C ARG A 185 -8.34 2.75 1.56
N GLN A 186 -9.46 3.46 1.75
CA GLN A 186 -10.07 3.63 3.07
C GLN A 186 -10.60 2.31 3.64
N TYR A 187 -10.97 1.37 2.77
CA TYR A 187 -11.43 0.03 3.15
C TYR A 187 -10.29 -1.02 3.07
N GLY A 188 -9.05 -0.57 2.92
CA GLY A 188 -7.87 -1.43 2.90
C GLY A 188 -7.56 -2.07 1.54
N ASP A 189 -8.25 -1.68 0.46
CA ASP A 189 -7.93 -2.17 -0.87
C ASP A 189 -6.60 -1.57 -1.35
N SER A 190 -5.79 -2.39 -2.02
CA SER A 190 -4.49 -2.00 -2.49
C SER A 190 -4.13 -2.72 -3.78
N LEU A 191 -3.58 -1.97 -4.73
CA LEU A 191 -2.87 -2.50 -5.88
C LEU A 191 -1.63 -1.64 -6.02
N SER A 192 -0.46 -2.26 -6.02
CA SER A 192 0.79 -1.55 -6.08
C SER A 192 1.84 -2.34 -6.84
N VAL A 193 2.77 -1.60 -7.41
CA VAL A 193 3.96 -2.14 -8.06
C VAL A 193 5.18 -1.60 -7.34
N TRP A 194 6.13 -2.48 -7.07
CA TRP A 194 7.38 -2.14 -6.38
C TRP A 194 8.57 -2.70 -7.12
N GLY A 195 9.63 -1.91 -7.18
CA GLY A 195 10.92 -2.33 -7.69
C GLY A 195 11.96 -2.36 -6.58
N LYS A 196 12.82 -3.38 -6.59
CA LYS A 196 14.07 -3.41 -5.85
C LYS A 196 15.21 -3.46 -6.84
N ALA A 197 16.22 -2.60 -6.70
CA ALA A 197 17.38 -2.65 -7.57
C ALA A 197 18.03 -4.03 -7.48
N VAL A 198 18.56 -4.54 -8.60
CA VAL A 198 19.18 -5.88 -8.64
C VAL A 198 20.40 -5.97 -7.70
N ASP A 199 21.08 -4.85 -7.45
CA ASP A 199 22.16 -4.74 -6.44
C ASP A 199 21.65 -4.61 -4.99
N GLY A 200 20.34 -4.48 -4.81
CA GLY A 200 19.64 -4.37 -3.54
C GLY A 200 19.73 -3.02 -2.83
N THR A 201 20.32 -2.00 -3.46
CA THR A 201 20.58 -0.70 -2.83
C THR A 201 19.37 0.21 -2.76
N GLU A 202 18.51 0.15 -3.78
CA GLU A 202 17.39 1.07 -3.98
C GLU A 202 16.06 0.33 -4.04
N LYS A 203 15.00 1.02 -3.59
CA LYS A 203 13.62 0.53 -3.69
C LYS A 203 12.69 1.68 -4.10
N TRP A 204 11.68 1.34 -4.88
CA TRP A 204 10.63 2.29 -5.24
C TRP A 204 9.27 1.59 -5.31
N GLY A 205 8.21 2.39 -5.27
CA GLY A 205 6.83 1.93 -5.37
C GLY A 205 5.95 2.88 -6.19
N ILE A 206 4.89 2.33 -6.76
CA ILE A 206 3.80 3.05 -7.40
C ILE A 206 2.49 2.46 -6.86
N GLN A 207 1.64 3.30 -6.27
CA GLN A 207 0.27 2.94 -5.91
C GLN A 207 -0.67 3.08 -7.10
N LEU A 208 -1.47 2.05 -7.37
CA LEU A 208 -2.37 1.96 -8.53
C LEU A 208 -3.86 1.93 -8.13
N ALA A 209 -4.20 1.43 -6.93
CA ALA A 209 -5.59 1.39 -6.48
C ALA A 209 -6.22 2.80 -6.44
N GLY A 210 -7.42 2.91 -7.01
CA GLY A 210 -8.18 4.15 -7.14
C GLY A 210 -7.72 5.07 -8.27
N LEU A 211 -6.68 4.71 -9.03
CA LEU A 211 -6.27 5.47 -10.21
C LEU A 211 -7.10 5.10 -11.42
N ALA A 212 -7.41 6.07 -12.27
CA ALA A 212 -8.12 5.84 -13.53
C ALA A 212 -7.37 4.86 -14.45
N LEU A 213 -8.11 3.91 -15.01
CA LEU A 213 -7.60 2.97 -16.01
C LEU A 213 -7.41 3.66 -17.36
N VAL A 214 -6.24 3.46 -17.98
CA VAL A 214 -5.96 3.88 -19.35
C VAL A 214 -6.84 3.11 -20.34
N ASN A 215 -7.03 1.82 -20.09
CA ASN A 215 -7.82 0.93 -20.92
C ASN A 215 -9.24 0.70 -20.37
N LYS A 216 -9.85 1.72 -19.72
CA LYS A 216 -11.21 1.59 -19.14
C LYS A 216 -12.26 1.13 -20.16
N ALA A 217 -12.10 1.52 -21.43
CA ALA A 217 -13.00 1.17 -22.52
C ALA A 217 -13.05 -0.36 -22.82
N ASP A 218 -12.06 -1.14 -22.35
CA ASP A 218 -12.07 -2.60 -22.48
C ASP A 218 -13.07 -3.26 -21.52
N PHE A 219 -13.63 -2.50 -20.57
CA PHE A 219 -14.50 -2.98 -19.51
C PHE A 219 -15.91 -2.41 -19.65
N ASN A 220 -16.90 -3.29 -19.69
CA ASN A 220 -18.32 -2.90 -19.77
C ASN A 220 -18.93 -2.55 -18.41
N SER A 221 -18.22 -2.78 -17.31
CA SER A 221 -18.65 -2.47 -15.95
C SER A 221 -17.46 -2.34 -15.00
N ASP A 222 -17.72 -1.87 -13.77
CA ASP A 222 -16.71 -1.79 -12.70
C ASP A 222 -16.44 -3.14 -12.02
N THR A 223 -17.05 -4.23 -12.53
CA THR A 223 -16.74 -5.60 -12.13
C THR A 223 -16.21 -6.37 -13.33
N VAL A 224 -15.08 -7.04 -13.17
CA VAL A 224 -14.55 -7.97 -14.16
C VAL A 224 -14.90 -9.39 -13.77
N THR A 225 -15.35 -10.16 -14.75
CA THR A 225 -15.55 -11.61 -14.62
C THR A 225 -14.42 -12.31 -15.35
N LEU A 226 -13.59 -13.03 -14.59
CA LEU A 226 -12.43 -13.76 -15.06
C LEU A 226 -12.76 -15.24 -15.22
N PRO A 227 -13.02 -15.72 -16.45
CA PRO A 227 -13.34 -17.12 -16.67
C PRO A 227 -12.16 -18.01 -16.28
N ALA A 228 -12.43 -19.30 -16.08
CA ALA A 228 -11.38 -20.30 -15.88
C ALA A 228 -10.34 -20.22 -17.01
N ARG A 229 -9.04 -20.20 -16.66
CA ARG A 229 -7.92 -20.02 -17.59
C ARG A 229 -7.87 -18.65 -18.30
N GLY A 230 -8.72 -17.71 -17.88
CA GLY A 230 -8.77 -16.36 -18.42
C GLY A 230 -7.71 -15.43 -17.84
N THR A 231 -7.53 -14.30 -18.50
CA THR A 231 -6.63 -13.22 -18.08
C THR A 231 -7.35 -11.87 -18.20
N VAL A 232 -6.93 -10.91 -17.37
CA VAL A 232 -7.27 -9.49 -17.53
C VAL A 232 -6.03 -8.66 -17.33
N VAL A 233 -5.94 -7.55 -18.04
CA VAL A 233 -4.87 -6.56 -17.93
C VAL A 233 -5.46 -5.21 -17.58
N PHE A 234 -4.87 -4.55 -16.59
CA PHE A 234 -5.19 -3.19 -16.18
C PHE A 234 -4.00 -2.29 -16.46
N ASP A 235 -4.23 -1.23 -17.21
CA ASP A 235 -3.21 -0.27 -17.60
C ASP A 235 -3.42 1.07 -16.87
N PHE A 236 -2.34 1.65 -16.36
CA PHE A 236 -2.37 2.87 -15.55
C PHE A 236 -1.33 3.88 -16.03
N ARG A 237 -1.60 5.15 -15.72
CA ARG A 237 -0.61 6.23 -15.74
C ARG A 237 -0.44 6.78 -14.33
N ALA A 238 0.71 6.54 -13.74
CA ALA A 238 0.97 6.83 -12.33
C ALA A 238 2.35 7.45 -12.12
N LEU A 239 2.50 8.14 -11.00
CA LEU A 239 3.78 8.68 -10.53
C LEU A 239 4.27 7.79 -9.39
N PRO A 240 5.58 7.56 -9.25
CA PRO A 240 6.12 6.78 -8.16
C PRO A 240 6.08 7.55 -6.84
N ASP A 241 5.89 6.82 -5.75
CA ASP A 241 5.78 7.37 -4.40
C ASP A 241 7.13 7.91 -3.89
N THR A 242 8.22 7.47 -4.53
CA THR A 242 9.60 7.84 -4.23
C THR A 242 10.37 8.16 -5.51
N LYS A 243 11.50 8.85 -5.35
CA LYS A 243 12.47 9.01 -6.43
C LYS A 243 12.99 7.64 -6.87
N ILE A 244 13.38 7.52 -8.14
CA ILE A 244 13.95 6.29 -8.71
C ILE A 244 15.36 6.63 -9.20
N LYS A 245 16.35 5.81 -8.88
CA LYS A 245 17.69 5.94 -9.44
C LYS A 245 17.82 5.18 -10.76
N ARG A 246 18.67 5.64 -11.67
CA ARG A 246 19.02 4.87 -12.86
C ARG A 246 19.51 3.47 -12.46
N GLY A 247 19.13 2.45 -13.20
CA GLY A 247 19.50 1.07 -12.91
C GLY A 247 18.45 0.07 -13.35
N THR A 248 18.74 -1.21 -13.08
CA THR A 248 17.82 -2.33 -13.36
C THR A 248 17.19 -2.81 -12.05
N TYR A 249 15.88 -3.03 -12.09
CA TYR A 249 15.07 -3.37 -10.94
C TYR A 249 14.31 -4.69 -11.18
N ASP A 250 14.25 -5.50 -10.12
CA ASP A 250 13.30 -6.60 -10.00
C ASP A 250 11.95 -6.02 -9.56
N VAL A 251 10.96 -6.10 -10.44
CA VAL A 251 9.65 -5.48 -10.27
C VAL A 251 8.59 -6.53 -9.98
N ASN A 252 7.82 -6.28 -8.92
CA ASN A 252 6.75 -7.13 -8.43
C ASN A 252 5.49 -6.31 -8.17
N ALA A 253 4.34 -6.98 -8.10
CA ALA A 253 3.07 -6.37 -7.71
C ALA A 253 2.49 -7.02 -6.47
N ILE A 254 1.69 -6.27 -5.73
CA ILE A 254 0.87 -6.74 -4.61
C ILE A 254 -0.56 -6.27 -4.83
N ALA A 255 -1.50 -7.13 -4.47
CA ALA A 255 -2.92 -6.83 -4.45
C ALA A 255 -3.52 -7.21 -3.10
N ILE A 256 -4.40 -6.36 -2.58
CA ILE A 256 -5.28 -6.60 -1.44
C ILE A 256 -6.69 -6.20 -1.90
N THR A 257 -7.61 -7.14 -1.99
CA THR A 257 -8.93 -6.88 -2.58
C THR A 257 -9.95 -7.94 -2.17
N ASP A 258 -11.21 -7.70 -2.51
CA ASP A 258 -12.27 -8.68 -2.38
C ASP A 258 -12.47 -9.43 -3.70
N LEU A 259 -12.66 -10.75 -3.58
CA LEU A 259 -13.01 -11.64 -4.67
C LEU A 259 -14.36 -12.29 -4.41
N ASP A 260 -15.09 -12.49 -5.49
CA ASP A 260 -16.35 -13.22 -5.53
C ASP A 260 -16.27 -14.28 -6.65
N GLY A 261 -17.26 -15.15 -6.73
CA GLY A 261 -17.33 -16.19 -7.75
C GLY A 261 -18.49 -17.12 -7.50
N ASP A 262 -18.51 -18.23 -8.23
CA ASP A 262 -19.48 -19.30 -8.01
C ASP A 262 -18.76 -20.54 -7.43
N GLY A 263 -19.49 -21.37 -6.68
CA GLY A 263 -18.97 -22.58 -6.07
C GLY A 263 -17.81 -22.29 -5.10
N LEU A 264 -16.68 -22.98 -5.29
CA LEU A 264 -15.49 -22.81 -4.42
C LEU A 264 -14.85 -21.44 -4.53
N ALA A 265 -15.02 -20.69 -5.63
CA ALA A 265 -14.47 -19.34 -5.72
C ALA A 265 -15.20 -18.34 -4.79
N ALA A 266 -16.47 -18.60 -4.45
CA ALA A 266 -17.26 -17.76 -3.56
C ALA A 266 -16.72 -17.71 -2.12
N THR A 267 -15.87 -18.67 -1.72
CA THR A 267 -15.31 -18.72 -0.36
C THR A 267 -14.07 -17.86 -0.17
N MET A 268 -13.53 -17.24 -1.23
CA MET A 268 -12.27 -16.50 -1.16
C MET A 268 -12.37 -15.06 -0.64
N ALA A 269 -13.59 -14.53 -0.44
CA ALA A 269 -13.90 -13.26 0.22
C ALA A 269 -12.79 -12.19 0.12
N ARG A 270 -11.99 -11.98 1.17
CA ARG A 270 -10.86 -11.05 1.21
C ARG A 270 -9.56 -11.79 0.89
N VAL A 271 -8.74 -11.24 0.00
CA VAL A 271 -7.42 -11.77 -0.33
C VAL A 271 -6.32 -10.73 -0.31
N ASP A 272 -5.10 -11.16 -0.01
CA ASP A 272 -3.88 -10.39 -0.12
C ASP A 272 -2.72 -11.25 -0.63
N PHE A 273 -2.10 -10.81 -1.71
CA PHE A 273 -1.12 -11.62 -2.44
C PHE A 273 -0.19 -10.81 -3.30
N ARG A 274 0.85 -11.47 -3.79
CA ARG A 274 1.87 -10.87 -4.63
C ARG A 274 2.14 -11.67 -5.88
N SER A 275 2.82 -11.02 -6.82
CA SER A 275 3.43 -11.68 -7.96
C SER A 275 4.57 -12.62 -7.55
N ASP A 276 4.84 -13.58 -8.42
CA ASP A 276 5.90 -14.57 -8.29
C ASP A 276 7.30 -13.89 -8.21
N ARG A 277 8.00 -14.08 -7.09
CA ARG A 277 9.35 -13.53 -6.88
C ARG A 277 10.40 -14.22 -7.76
N GLY A 278 10.18 -15.47 -8.12
CA GLY A 278 11.03 -16.24 -9.04
C GLY A 278 10.84 -15.85 -10.51
N LYS A 279 9.77 -15.11 -10.85
CA LYS A 279 9.51 -14.58 -12.19
C LYS A 279 9.28 -13.07 -12.19
N ALA A 280 10.06 -12.34 -11.39
CA ALA A 280 10.00 -10.89 -11.35
C ALA A 280 10.26 -10.27 -12.73
N ALA A 281 9.55 -9.18 -13.04
CA ALA A 281 9.78 -8.44 -14.28
C ALA A 281 11.03 -7.57 -14.11
N LEU A 282 11.98 -7.67 -15.05
CA LEU A 282 13.15 -6.79 -15.07
C LEU A 282 12.81 -5.50 -15.81
N VAL A 283 13.02 -4.37 -15.14
CA VAL A 283 12.80 -3.03 -15.72
C VAL A 283 14.07 -2.21 -15.55
N THR A 284 14.56 -1.61 -16.64
CA THR A 284 15.73 -0.75 -16.63
C THR A 284 15.32 0.70 -16.83
N PHE A 285 15.75 1.56 -15.90
CA PHE A 285 15.68 3.01 -16.04
C PHE A 285 17.06 3.55 -16.42
N ASP A 286 17.13 4.28 -17.52
CA ASP A 286 18.34 4.88 -18.08
C ASP A 286 18.80 6.14 -17.32
N HIS A 287 17.88 6.80 -16.63
CA HIS A 287 18.11 8.03 -15.87
C HIS A 287 17.38 8.01 -14.53
N ASP A 288 17.81 8.88 -13.62
CA ASP A 288 17.12 9.13 -12.36
C ASP A 288 15.72 9.74 -12.63
N TYR A 289 14.80 9.53 -11.70
CA TYR A 289 13.49 10.17 -11.65
C TYR A 289 13.30 10.85 -10.28
N PRO A 290 12.81 12.10 -10.23
CA PRO A 290 12.65 13.00 -11.37
C PRO A 290 14.02 13.44 -11.92
N SER A 291 14.15 13.59 -13.25
CA SER A 291 15.38 14.13 -13.89
C SER A 291 15.15 15.44 -14.64
N THR A 292 13.89 15.83 -14.84
CA THR A 292 13.52 17.08 -15.52
C THR A 292 12.76 18.02 -14.58
N PRO A 293 12.73 19.34 -14.87
CA PRO A 293 11.88 20.29 -14.15
C PRO A 293 10.41 19.86 -14.08
N GLU A 294 9.84 19.41 -15.21
CA GLU A 294 8.43 19.02 -15.26
C GLU A 294 8.13 17.78 -14.39
N GLU A 295 9.01 16.78 -14.41
CA GLU A 295 8.86 15.60 -13.55
C GLU A 295 8.99 15.93 -12.08
N ARG A 296 9.89 16.86 -11.74
CA ARG A 296 10.06 17.33 -10.38
C ARG A 296 8.79 18.04 -9.92
N GLU A 297 8.23 18.92 -10.73
CA GLU A 297 6.97 19.61 -10.44
C GLU A 297 5.83 18.60 -10.21
N ASN A 298 5.69 17.58 -11.06
CA ASN A 298 4.69 16.53 -10.93
C ASN A 298 4.86 15.70 -9.64
N PHE A 299 6.09 15.24 -9.37
CA PHE A 299 6.42 14.47 -8.18
C PHE A 299 6.11 15.26 -6.91
N GLU A 300 6.53 16.52 -6.86
CA GLU A 300 6.33 17.37 -5.68
C GLU A 300 4.88 17.80 -5.51
N ALA A 301 4.12 17.97 -6.59
CA ALA A 301 2.67 18.23 -6.49
C ALA A 301 1.94 17.06 -5.85
N GLN A 302 2.19 15.82 -6.32
CA GLN A 302 1.60 14.61 -5.73
C GLN A 302 2.02 14.44 -4.26
N LYS A 303 3.31 14.64 -3.97
CA LYS A 303 3.84 14.51 -2.62
C LYS A 303 3.25 15.54 -1.66
N ARG A 304 3.08 16.78 -2.11
CA ARG A 304 2.43 17.84 -1.33
C ARG A 304 0.98 17.48 -1.02
N GLU A 305 0.23 17.00 -1.99
CA GLU A 305 -1.15 16.55 -1.77
C GLU A 305 -1.21 15.42 -0.73
N ALA A 306 -0.39 14.38 -0.91
CA ALA A 306 -0.33 13.24 0.01
C ALA A 306 0.04 13.63 1.45
N MET A 307 0.90 14.63 1.63
CA MET A 307 1.37 15.08 2.94
C MET A 307 0.56 16.26 3.52
N SER A 308 -0.32 16.88 2.73
CA SER A 308 -1.06 18.08 3.15
C SER A 308 -2.12 17.83 4.23
N SER A 309 -2.65 16.60 4.29
CA SER A 309 -3.76 16.25 5.19
C SER A 309 -3.34 16.04 6.65
N GLN A 310 -2.03 15.88 6.92
CA GLN A 310 -1.50 15.63 8.25
C GLN A 310 -0.27 16.51 8.52
N PRO A 311 -0.47 17.73 9.04
CA PRO A 311 0.63 18.57 9.48
C PRO A 311 1.47 17.90 10.58
N PHE A 312 2.77 18.16 10.56
CA PHE A 312 3.70 17.74 11.60
C PHE A 312 3.66 18.72 12.77
N TYR A 313 3.39 18.22 13.97
CA TYR A 313 3.29 19.04 15.18
C TYR A 313 4.53 18.89 16.08
N PRO A 314 4.84 19.91 16.90
CA PRO A 314 5.93 19.83 17.87
C PRO A 314 5.81 18.58 18.77
N GLY A 315 6.95 17.94 19.06
CA GLY A 315 7.01 16.67 19.79
C GLY A 315 7.00 15.42 18.90
N SER A 316 6.87 15.58 17.58
CA SER A 316 7.09 14.52 16.59
C SER A 316 8.42 14.73 15.83
N THR A 317 8.72 13.86 14.86
CA THR A 317 9.87 13.99 13.95
C THR A 317 9.41 14.05 12.50
N PHE A 318 10.18 14.74 11.65
CA PHE A 318 9.92 14.73 10.21
C PHE A 318 10.25 13.36 9.60
N ILE A 319 9.32 12.79 8.84
CA ILE A 319 9.52 11.49 8.16
C ILE A 319 10.34 11.62 6.86
N GLU A 320 10.48 12.84 6.34
CA GLU A 320 11.15 13.11 5.07
C GLU A 320 11.95 14.40 5.18
N GLU A 321 13.01 14.50 4.40
CA GLU A 321 13.72 15.77 4.23
C GLU A 321 13.00 16.64 3.20
N GLY A 322 13.10 17.96 3.36
CA GLY A 322 12.53 18.88 2.38
C GLY A 322 12.31 20.27 2.93
N TYR A 323 11.58 21.05 2.14
CA TYR A 323 11.10 22.37 2.51
C TYR A 323 9.68 22.24 3.05
N TYR A 324 9.47 22.78 4.24
CA TYR A 324 8.21 22.75 4.97
C TYR A 324 7.70 24.17 5.19
N ARG A 325 6.38 24.30 5.19
CA ARG A 325 5.69 25.55 5.51
C ARG A 325 4.98 25.44 6.84
N ALA A 326 5.07 26.48 7.66
CA ALA A 326 4.26 26.53 8.85
C ALA A 326 2.79 26.81 8.49
N VAL A 327 1.88 26.07 9.09
CA VAL A 327 0.44 26.17 8.88
C VAL A 327 -0.28 26.27 10.22
N SER A 328 -1.48 26.84 10.18
CA SER A 328 -2.40 26.88 11.31
C SER A 328 -3.71 26.18 11.00
N ASP A 329 -4.42 25.80 12.05
CA ASP A 329 -5.82 25.37 12.00
C ASP A 329 -6.78 26.41 11.41
N SER A 330 -6.43 27.70 11.42
CA SER A 330 -7.19 28.77 10.78
C SER A 330 -7.01 28.83 9.24
N GLY A 331 -6.12 28.01 8.68
CA GLY A 331 -5.77 28.02 7.27
C GLY A 331 -4.69 29.05 6.89
N GLN A 332 -4.17 29.84 7.84
CA GLN A 332 -3.00 30.68 7.58
C GLN A 332 -1.77 29.80 7.28
N ARG A 333 -0.92 30.32 6.39
CA ARG A 333 0.30 29.67 5.91
C ARG A 333 1.46 30.67 6.00
N SER A 334 2.63 30.24 6.49
CA SER A 334 3.80 31.12 6.57
C SER A 334 4.24 31.58 5.18
N ARG A 335 4.78 32.80 5.10
CA ARG A 335 5.35 33.37 3.87
C ARG A 335 6.48 32.48 3.34
N PHE A 336 7.44 32.16 4.19
CA PHE A 336 8.63 31.40 3.81
C PHE A 336 8.49 29.91 4.12
N VAL A 337 9.27 29.13 3.38
CA VAL A 337 9.48 27.70 3.64
C VAL A 337 10.80 27.50 4.37
N ASN A 338 10.88 26.47 5.21
CA ASN A 338 12.06 26.15 6.00
C ASN A 338 12.55 24.74 5.66
N ARG A 339 13.86 24.57 5.56
CA ARG A 339 14.46 23.26 5.29
C ARG A 339 14.56 22.46 6.58
N PHE A 340 14.08 21.22 6.57
CA PHE A 340 14.28 20.24 7.63
C PHE A 340 14.76 18.91 7.06
N TYR A 341 15.49 18.15 7.88
CA TYR A 341 15.96 16.82 7.51
C TYR A 341 15.05 15.74 8.10
N ARG A 342 15.09 14.55 7.48
CA ARG A 342 14.44 13.37 8.02
C ARG A 342 14.96 13.10 9.44
N ASN A 343 14.04 12.75 10.33
CA ASN A 343 14.23 12.49 11.76
C ASN A 343 14.56 13.73 12.61
N ASP A 344 14.62 14.93 12.03
CA ASP A 344 14.74 16.14 12.84
C ASP A 344 13.49 16.29 13.74
N PRO A 345 13.67 16.73 15.00
CA PRO A 345 12.56 17.06 15.86
C PRO A 345 11.79 18.23 15.26
N VAL A 346 10.46 18.12 15.23
CA VAL A 346 9.60 19.16 14.68
C VAL A 346 9.63 20.37 15.62
N PRO A 347 10.11 21.54 15.16
CA PRO A 347 10.24 22.71 16.03
C PRO A 347 8.90 23.39 16.26
N GLU A 348 8.81 24.13 17.37
CA GLU A 348 7.68 25.04 17.60
C GLU A 348 7.62 26.12 16.52
N VAL A 349 6.40 26.41 16.04
CA VAL A 349 6.15 27.51 15.10
C VAL A 349 6.21 28.83 15.87
N LYS A 350 7.42 29.41 15.97
CA LYS A 350 7.66 30.70 16.62
C LYS A 350 8.08 31.76 15.61
N ASN A 351 7.59 32.99 15.80
CA ASN A 351 7.95 34.17 15.00
C ASN A 351 7.72 34.03 13.50
N MET A 352 6.86 33.10 13.08
CA MET A 352 6.51 32.90 11.69
C MET A 352 5.35 33.84 11.32
N VAL A 353 5.48 34.48 10.17
CA VAL A 353 4.47 35.39 9.63
C VAL A 353 3.87 34.86 8.35
N ASP A 354 2.62 35.22 8.09
CA ASP A 354 1.92 34.90 6.85
C ASP A 354 2.37 35.79 5.67
N GLY A 355 1.76 35.60 4.51
CA GLY A 355 2.06 36.39 3.31
C GLY A 355 1.95 37.90 3.51
N LEU A 356 1.06 38.36 4.41
CA LEU A 356 0.83 39.77 4.74
C LEU A 356 1.78 40.28 5.84
N GLY A 357 2.62 39.43 6.41
CA GLY A 357 3.52 39.79 7.50
C GLY A 357 2.84 39.77 8.87
N GLN A 358 1.64 39.20 8.98
CA GLN A 358 0.96 39.04 10.26
C GLN A 358 1.45 37.76 10.94
N PRO A 359 1.59 37.74 12.27
CA PRO A 359 1.93 36.51 12.99
C PRO A 359 0.94 35.38 12.68
N LEU A 360 1.45 34.15 12.61
CA LEU A 360 0.58 32.97 12.56
C LEU A 360 -0.14 32.78 13.89
N HIS A 361 -1.47 32.63 13.84
CA HIS A 361 -2.32 32.41 14.99
C HIS A 361 -3.09 31.09 14.85
N GLY A 362 -3.43 30.48 15.98
CA GLY A 362 -4.14 29.19 16.00
C GLY A 362 -3.84 28.40 17.26
N LYS A 363 -4.66 27.39 17.56
CA LYS A 363 -4.38 26.45 18.67
C LYS A 363 -3.43 25.35 18.24
N HIS A 364 -3.49 24.98 16.96
CA HIS A 364 -2.65 23.93 16.37
C HIS A 364 -1.82 24.52 15.25
N LEU A 365 -0.57 24.86 15.56
CA LEU A 365 0.43 25.25 14.58
C LEU A 365 1.31 24.06 14.26
N GLY A 366 1.49 23.78 12.98
CA GLY A 366 2.27 22.65 12.49
C GLY A 366 3.03 22.98 11.21
N TRP A 367 3.63 21.95 10.62
CA TRP A 367 4.45 22.04 9.43
C TRP A 367 3.93 21.12 8.34
N THR A 368 3.76 21.62 7.12
CA THR A 368 3.39 20.81 5.95
C THR A 368 4.52 20.80 4.94
N TRP A 369 4.78 19.64 4.37
CA TRP A 369 5.80 19.51 3.33
C TRP A 369 5.34 20.24 2.05
N GLU A 370 6.23 21.02 1.44
CA GLU A 370 5.95 21.81 0.23
C GLU A 370 6.69 21.27 -1.00
N ALA A 371 7.92 20.81 -0.76
CA ALA A 371 8.93 20.70 -1.79
C ALA A 371 10.10 19.81 -1.36
N GLY A 372 10.67 19.08 -2.31
CA GLY A 372 11.86 18.26 -2.06
C GLY A 372 13.10 19.12 -1.85
N PRO A 373 14.11 18.57 -1.14
CA PRO A 373 15.41 19.24 -0.98
C PRO A 373 16.08 19.45 -2.34
N PRO A 374 17.10 20.32 -2.41
CA PRO A 374 17.87 20.50 -3.61
C PRO A 374 18.56 19.21 -4.05
N ALA A 375 18.82 19.07 -5.36
CA ALA A 375 19.52 17.90 -5.89
C ALA A 375 20.98 17.82 -5.40
N ASP A 376 21.59 18.97 -5.16
CA ASP A 376 22.90 19.13 -4.53
C ASP A 376 22.71 19.73 -3.13
N VAL A 377 23.32 19.11 -2.11
CA VAL A 377 23.24 19.53 -0.71
C VAL A 377 23.71 20.98 -0.52
N TYR A 378 24.63 21.45 -1.36
CA TYR A 378 25.18 22.81 -1.35
C TYR A 378 24.39 23.82 -2.19
N ALA A 379 23.38 23.38 -2.95
CA ALA A 379 22.59 24.29 -3.78
C ALA A 379 21.52 25.02 -2.97
N PHE A 380 21.50 26.35 -3.07
CA PHE A 380 20.46 27.20 -2.51
C PHE A 380 19.32 27.38 -3.51
N GLU A 381 18.50 26.35 -3.70
CA GLU A 381 17.39 26.39 -4.67
C GLU A 381 16.21 27.27 -4.23
N THR A 382 16.21 27.76 -2.99
CA THR A 382 15.22 28.72 -2.50
C THR A 382 15.70 30.16 -2.57
N GLN A 383 16.91 30.43 -3.07
CA GLN A 383 17.41 31.81 -3.22
C GLN A 383 17.97 32.02 -4.63
N CYS A 384 17.69 33.19 -5.22
CA CYS A 384 18.16 33.52 -6.57
C CYS A 384 18.47 35.01 -6.69
N LYS A 385 19.59 35.34 -7.36
CA LYS A 385 19.92 36.74 -7.70
C LYS A 385 19.27 37.13 -9.03
N PRO A 386 18.87 38.40 -9.22
CA PRO A 386 18.51 38.91 -10.54
C PRO A 386 19.56 38.55 -11.61
N GLY A 387 19.09 38.20 -12.80
CA GLY A 387 19.92 37.78 -13.94
C GLY A 387 20.51 36.37 -13.83
N LYS A 388 20.27 35.63 -12.74
CA LYS A 388 20.60 34.21 -12.64
C LYS A 388 19.46 33.35 -13.15
N VAL A 389 19.79 32.13 -13.57
CA VAL A 389 18.80 31.13 -13.97
C VAL A 389 17.99 30.74 -12.73
N CYS A 390 16.68 30.82 -12.84
CA CYS A 390 15.73 30.44 -11.80
C CYS A 390 15.89 28.94 -11.52
N PRO A 391 16.22 28.55 -10.26
CA PRO A 391 16.47 27.15 -9.94
C PRO A 391 15.17 26.35 -9.78
N ARG A 392 14.02 27.02 -9.64
CA ARG A 392 12.75 26.37 -9.29
C ARG A 392 11.53 27.16 -9.74
N THR A 393 10.54 26.46 -10.28
CA THR A 393 9.24 27.08 -10.62
C THR A 393 8.45 27.45 -9.36
N GLY A 394 7.78 28.60 -9.41
CA GLY A 394 6.81 29.02 -8.41
C GLY A 394 6.86 30.51 -8.13
N HIS A 395 6.39 30.88 -6.94
CA HIS A 395 6.36 32.24 -6.43
C HIS A 395 7.65 32.58 -5.70
N TRP A 396 8.14 33.80 -5.95
CA TRP A 396 9.38 34.33 -5.40
C TRP A 396 9.13 35.69 -4.77
N PHE A 397 9.63 35.90 -3.55
CA PHE A 397 9.51 37.13 -2.79
C PHE A 397 10.83 37.90 -2.81
N ALA A 398 10.79 39.20 -3.09
CA ALA A 398 11.99 40.05 -3.09
C ALA A 398 12.36 40.48 -1.68
N ARG A 399 13.62 40.24 -1.29
CA ARG A 399 14.22 40.63 -0.02
C ARG A 399 15.47 41.47 -0.27
N ILE A 400 15.74 42.44 0.60
CA ILE A 400 16.99 43.21 0.59
C ILE A 400 17.91 42.57 1.62
N GLU A 401 19.07 42.07 1.19
CA GLU A 401 20.10 41.52 2.08
C GLU A 401 20.87 42.67 2.75
N TRP A 402 20.59 42.93 4.03
CA TRP A 402 21.28 43.95 4.82
C TRP A 402 22.51 43.31 5.47
N ASP A 403 23.69 43.66 4.95
CA ASP A 403 25.00 43.29 5.49
C ASP A 403 25.43 41.83 5.31
N MET A 404 26.42 41.61 4.42
CA MET A 404 27.04 40.30 4.18
C MET A 404 27.99 39.83 5.30
N THR A 405 28.21 40.65 6.34
CA THR A 405 29.16 40.34 7.42
C THR A 405 28.53 39.67 8.65
N THR A 406 27.20 39.65 8.75
CA THR A 406 26.46 38.99 9.84
C THR A 406 25.94 37.63 9.39
N TYR A 407 26.13 36.58 10.21
CA TYR A 407 25.59 35.24 9.93
C TYR A 407 24.64 34.80 11.05
N PRO A 408 23.37 34.46 10.74
CA PRO A 408 22.76 34.45 9.40
C PRO A 408 22.54 35.87 8.84
N PRO A 409 22.45 36.04 7.50
CA PRO A 409 22.19 37.34 6.88
C PRO A 409 20.86 37.91 7.36
N GLU A 410 20.83 39.22 7.64
CA GLU A 410 19.60 39.93 7.91
C GLU A 410 18.93 40.38 6.61
N TYR A 411 17.61 40.32 6.59
CA TYR A 411 16.83 40.66 5.40
C TYR A 411 15.74 41.67 5.75
N ASP A 412 15.57 42.64 4.86
CA ASP A 412 14.42 43.55 4.86
C ASP A 412 13.41 43.10 3.80
N ASP A 413 12.18 42.87 4.29
CA ASP A 413 11.04 42.40 3.52
C ASP A 413 10.15 43.57 3.02
N SER A 414 10.56 44.83 3.21
CA SER A 414 9.80 46.04 2.90
C SER A 414 9.40 46.18 1.43
N LEU A 415 10.11 45.53 0.50
CA LEU A 415 9.77 45.55 -0.92
C LEU A 415 8.38 44.94 -1.15
N GLY A 416 8.02 43.86 -0.46
CA GLY A 416 6.74 43.18 -0.65
C GLY A 416 6.43 42.87 -2.12
N GLU A 417 7.46 42.57 -2.92
CA GLU A 417 7.30 42.20 -4.34
C GLU A 417 7.26 40.68 -4.45
N ILE A 418 6.22 40.17 -5.09
CA ILE A 418 6.10 38.75 -5.44
C ILE A 418 6.04 38.63 -6.96
N ILE A 419 6.79 37.69 -7.49
CA ILE A 419 6.74 37.30 -8.90
C ILE A 419 6.48 35.79 -9.01
N HIS A 420 5.99 35.36 -10.16
CA HIS A 420 6.05 33.97 -10.56
C HIS A 420 7.18 33.80 -11.57
N CYS A 421 8.06 32.82 -11.35
CA CYS A 421 9.18 32.52 -12.25
C CYS A 421 9.24 31.01 -12.51
N ARG A 422 9.48 30.58 -13.75
CA ARG A 422 9.66 29.17 -14.10
C ARG A 422 11.13 28.78 -14.03
N GLN A 423 11.41 27.56 -13.59
CA GLN A 423 12.76 27.01 -13.61
C GLN A 423 13.37 27.14 -15.01
N GLY A 424 14.65 27.53 -15.08
CA GLY A 424 15.34 27.77 -16.36
C GLY A 424 15.20 29.18 -16.92
N GLN A 425 14.21 29.97 -16.50
CA GLN A 425 14.09 31.38 -16.91
C GLN A 425 15.11 32.26 -16.18
N LEU A 426 15.47 33.41 -16.75
CA LEU A 426 16.26 34.40 -16.02
C LEU A 426 15.40 35.08 -14.96
N MET A 427 15.90 35.10 -13.73
CA MET A 427 15.28 35.78 -12.61
C MET A 427 15.27 37.30 -12.87
N PRO A 428 14.11 37.97 -12.89
CA PRO A 428 14.05 39.39 -13.22
C PRO A 428 14.66 40.26 -12.11
N ALA A 429 15.01 41.50 -12.43
CA ALA A 429 15.30 42.50 -11.41
C ALA A 429 14.01 42.93 -10.70
N SER A 430 14.11 43.31 -9.42
CA SER A 430 12.99 43.90 -8.70
C SER A 430 12.55 45.20 -9.36
N ARG A 431 11.23 45.37 -9.53
CA ARG A 431 10.64 46.61 -10.06
C ARG A 431 10.54 47.71 -8.99
N LYS A 432 10.55 47.31 -7.72
CA LYS A 432 10.45 48.22 -6.57
C LYS A 432 11.81 48.69 -6.07
N ALA A 433 12.89 47.95 -6.33
CA ALA A 433 14.24 48.37 -5.94
C ALA A 433 14.84 49.43 -6.89
N SER A 434 15.51 50.43 -6.32
CA SER A 434 16.18 51.52 -7.05
C SER A 434 17.56 51.81 -6.47
N GLY A 435 18.45 52.40 -7.28
CA GLY A 435 19.80 52.77 -6.85
C GLY A 435 20.64 51.56 -6.43
N GLN A 436 21.44 51.73 -5.39
CA GLN A 436 22.37 50.71 -4.89
C GLN A 436 21.66 49.44 -4.39
N VAL A 437 20.44 49.59 -3.83
CA VAL A 437 19.60 48.50 -3.31
C VAL A 437 19.34 47.42 -4.36
N ARG A 438 19.35 47.75 -5.66
CA ARG A 438 19.14 46.76 -6.73
C ARG A 438 20.16 45.61 -6.70
N ASN A 439 21.38 45.88 -6.27
CA ASN A 439 22.43 44.86 -6.18
C ASN A 439 22.28 43.96 -4.95
N ASP A 440 21.54 44.44 -3.95
CA ASP A 440 21.33 43.77 -2.66
C ASP A 440 20.02 42.95 -2.65
N VAL A 441 19.21 43.06 -3.70
CA VAL A 441 18.00 42.24 -3.84
C VAL A 441 18.36 40.76 -4.03
N ARG A 442 17.69 39.92 -3.26
CA ARG A 442 17.60 38.47 -3.42
C ARG A 442 16.15 38.08 -3.58
N TRP A 443 15.89 37.15 -4.50
CA TRP A 443 14.60 36.49 -4.60
C TRP A 443 14.62 35.25 -3.74
N GLU A 444 13.62 35.09 -2.88
CA GLU A 444 13.44 33.90 -2.06
C GLU A 444 12.19 33.13 -2.50
N TRP A 445 12.33 31.83 -2.73
CA TRP A 445 11.24 30.97 -3.16
C TRP A 445 10.27 30.75 -2.01
N ILE A 446 9.01 31.07 -2.24
CA ILE A 446 7.95 31.02 -1.25
C ILE A 446 6.89 29.97 -1.56
N GLY A 447 7.15 29.02 -2.47
CA GLY A 447 6.21 27.95 -2.83
C GLY A 447 5.69 28.03 -4.26
N VAL A 448 4.78 27.12 -4.60
CA VAL A 448 4.05 27.10 -5.88
C VAL A 448 2.74 27.85 -5.78
#